data_AF-A0A539D3V6-F1
#
_entry.id   AF-A0A539D3V6-F1
#
_cell.length_a   1.000
_cell.length_b   1.000
_cell.length_c   1.000
_cell.angle_alpha   90.00
_cell.angle_beta   90.00
_cell.angle_gamma   90.00
#
_symmetry.space_group_name_H-M   'P 1'
#
loop_
_entity.id
_entity.type
_entity.pdbx_description
1 polymer ?
#
loop_
_entity_poly.entity_id
_entity_poly.type
_entity_poly.pdbx_seq_one_letter_code
_entity_poly.pdbx_strand_id
1 'polypeptide(L)'
;MSRLAVAFAALALTAVSGAAQAQTQTPPPANPATAAPAAARPTIASSIKDLLANAQTRAVVEKHLPGVSQHPALPQFQDMTLAQVAPVSGGAVTPAIIAAIDADLKALPAG
;
A
#
# COMPACT_ATOMS: atom_id res chain seq x y z
N MET A 1 -58.58 -15.65 2.54
CA MET A 1 -58.72 -14.94 1.24
C MET A 1 -57.47 -15.28 0.40
N SER A 2 -57.33 -16.50 -0.13
CA SER A 2 -57.73 -16.90 -1.51
C SER A 2 -57.32 -15.85 -2.54
N ARG A 3 -56.42 -16.12 -3.50
CA ARG A 3 -56.44 -17.23 -4.49
C ARG A 3 -54.97 -17.68 -4.79
N LEU A 4 -54.57 -18.96 -4.77
CA LEU A 4 -54.82 -20.04 -5.77
C LEU A 4 -54.65 -19.53 -7.22
N ALA A 5 -53.89 -20.12 -8.13
CA ALA A 5 -53.61 -21.54 -8.37
C ALA A 5 -52.36 -21.63 -9.30
N VAL A 6 -51.51 -22.67 -9.19
CA VAL A 6 -51.49 -23.90 -10.03
C VAL A 6 -51.08 -23.61 -11.49
N ALA A 7 -50.29 -24.39 -12.22
CA ALA A 7 -49.35 -25.49 -12.04
C ALA A 7 -48.93 -25.87 -13.47
N PHE A 8 -47.79 -26.53 -13.65
CA PHE A 8 -47.53 -27.57 -14.67
C PHE A 8 -46.26 -28.27 -14.16
N ALA A 9 -46.25 -29.43 -13.50
CA ALA A 9 -46.88 -30.74 -13.73
C ALA A 9 -46.38 -31.43 -15.02
N ALA A 10 -45.32 -32.24 -14.87
CA ALA A 10 -45.03 -33.51 -15.58
C ALA A 10 -43.67 -34.03 -15.04
N LEU A 11 -43.60 -34.84 -13.99
CA LEU A 11 -43.80 -36.30 -13.92
C LEU A 11 -42.83 -37.14 -14.78
N ALA A 12 -41.91 -37.78 -14.05
CA ALA A 12 -41.40 -39.15 -14.24
C ALA A 12 -40.29 -39.41 -15.28
N LEU A 13 -39.13 -39.91 -14.82
CA LEU A 13 -38.82 -41.35 -14.77
C LEU A 13 -37.47 -41.58 -14.06
N THR A 14 -37.40 -42.74 -13.44
CA THR A 14 -36.31 -43.31 -12.65
C THR A 14 -35.05 -43.67 -13.46
N ALA A 15 -33.91 -43.61 -12.75
CA ALA A 15 -32.89 -44.66 -12.66
C ALA A 15 -31.48 -44.43 -13.29
N VAL A 16 -30.51 -44.74 -12.42
CA VAL A 16 -29.15 -45.27 -12.62
C VAL A 16 -27.99 -44.29 -12.84
N SER A 17 -27.10 -44.34 -11.85
CA SER A 17 -25.75 -43.82 -11.75
C SER A 17 -24.85 -44.14 -12.95
N GLY A 18 -23.87 -43.25 -13.17
CA GLY A 18 -22.58 -43.64 -13.73
C GLY A 18 -22.15 -42.86 -14.95
N ALA A 19 -21.43 -41.76 -14.69
CA ALA A 19 -20.15 -41.44 -15.34
C ALA A 19 -19.87 -39.97 -15.05
N ALA A 20 -18.83 -39.76 -14.24
CA ALA A 20 -18.08 -38.53 -14.09
C ALA A 20 -18.22 -37.58 -15.29
N GLN A 21 -19.13 -36.63 -15.21
CA GLN A 21 -18.90 -35.34 -15.83
C GLN A 21 -17.93 -34.65 -14.88
N ALA A 22 -16.65 -34.88 -15.16
CA ALA A 22 -15.58 -34.06 -14.66
C ALA A 22 -15.99 -32.61 -14.89
N GLN A 23 -16.45 -31.95 -13.84
CA GLN A 23 -16.57 -30.51 -13.82
C GLN A 23 -15.13 -30.04 -13.97
N THR A 24 -14.71 -29.79 -15.21
CA THR A 24 -13.63 -28.85 -15.48
C THR A 24 -14.15 -27.51 -15.01
N GLN A 25 -14.09 -27.32 -13.70
CA GLN A 25 -14.03 -26.01 -13.08
C GLN A 25 -12.80 -25.38 -13.73
N THR A 26 -13.01 -24.65 -14.81
CA THR A 26 -12.10 -23.60 -15.21
C THR A 26 -11.84 -22.81 -13.94
N PRO A 27 -10.60 -22.78 -13.43
CA PRO A 27 -10.27 -21.88 -12.35
C PRO A 27 -10.75 -20.50 -12.80
N PRO A 28 -11.49 -19.74 -11.96
CA PRO A 28 -11.67 -18.32 -12.24
C PRO A 28 -10.28 -17.77 -12.58
N PRO A 29 -10.15 -16.89 -13.60
CA PRO A 29 -8.87 -16.30 -13.93
C PRO A 29 -8.27 -15.85 -12.60
N ALA A 30 -7.11 -16.41 -12.28
CA ALA A 30 -6.32 -15.89 -11.20
C ALA A 30 -6.19 -14.41 -11.54
N ASN A 31 -6.94 -13.57 -10.82
CA ASN A 31 -6.51 -12.21 -10.59
C ASN A 31 -5.02 -12.38 -10.31
N PRO A 32 -4.11 -11.70 -11.02
CA PRO A 32 -2.77 -11.61 -10.51
C PRO A 32 -2.98 -11.18 -9.08
N ALA A 33 -2.70 -12.08 -8.12
CA ALA A 33 -2.62 -11.73 -6.74
C ALA A 33 -1.66 -10.55 -6.83
N THR A 34 -2.19 -9.35 -6.62
CA THR A 34 -1.43 -8.13 -6.54
C THR A 34 -0.36 -8.54 -5.56
N ALA A 35 0.86 -8.75 -6.05
CA ALA A 35 2.00 -9.01 -5.19
C ALA A 35 1.85 -7.96 -4.12
N ALA A 36 1.58 -8.38 -2.88
CA ALA A 36 1.31 -7.46 -1.78
C ALA A 36 2.37 -6.39 -1.93
N PRO A 37 2.01 -5.12 -2.21
CA PRO A 37 2.96 -4.14 -2.72
C PRO A 37 4.09 -4.17 -1.72
N ALA A 38 5.26 -4.67 -2.13
CA ALA A 38 6.42 -4.74 -1.27
C ALA A 38 6.53 -3.33 -0.71
N ALA A 39 6.25 -3.18 0.59
CA ALA A 39 5.81 -1.91 1.15
C ALA A 39 6.74 -0.82 0.65
N ALA A 40 6.24 -0.01 -0.30
CA ALA A 40 7.13 0.78 -1.14
C ALA A 40 7.96 1.65 -0.20
N ARG A 41 9.29 1.59 -0.33
CA ARG A 41 10.19 2.31 0.57
C ARG A 41 9.73 3.77 0.63
N PRO A 42 9.63 4.38 1.83
CA PRO A 42 9.24 5.77 1.93
C PRO A 42 10.22 6.64 1.14
N THR A 43 9.66 7.60 0.40
CA THR A 43 10.40 8.55 -0.44
C THR A 43 10.21 9.95 0.10
N ILE A 44 10.83 10.97 -0.51
CA ILE A 44 10.60 12.37 -0.11
C ILE A 44 9.14 12.83 -0.23
N ALA A 45 8.30 12.09 -0.95
CA ALA A 45 6.87 12.33 -1.04
C ALA A 45 6.06 11.70 0.12
N SER A 46 6.69 10.81 0.90
CA SER A 46 6.13 10.24 2.12
C SER A 46 6.19 11.25 3.26
N SER A 47 5.38 11.00 4.30
CA SER A 47 5.45 11.80 5.52
C SER A 47 6.82 11.67 6.18
N ILE A 48 7.27 12.72 6.88
CA ILE A 48 8.52 12.69 7.65
C ILE A 48 8.47 11.55 8.68
N LYS A 49 7.31 11.29 9.28
CA LYS A 49 7.06 10.15 10.17
C LYS A 49 7.40 8.81 9.50
N ASP A 50 6.94 8.58 8.27
CA ASP A 50 7.25 7.33 7.55
C ASP A 50 8.74 7.22 7.22
N LEU A 51 9.37 8.33 6.83
CA LEU A 51 10.81 8.38 6.58
C LEU A 51 11.62 8.09 7.86
N LEU A 52 11.16 8.53 9.02
CA LEU A 52 11.82 8.28 10.30
C LEU A 52 11.49 6.90 10.89
N ALA A 53 10.35 6.31 10.52
CA ALA A 53 9.94 4.97 10.94
C ALA A 53 10.80 3.87 10.31
N ASN A 54 11.32 4.08 9.10
CA ASN A 54 12.24 3.16 8.45
C ASN A 54 13.70 3.50 8.78
N ALA A 55 14.46 2.52 9.27
CA ALA A 55 15.84 2.74 9.73
C ALA A 55 16.80 3.19 8.61
N GLN A 56 16.62 2.70 7.38
CA GLN A 56 17.47 3.08 6.25
C GLN A 56 17.21 4.53 5.85
N THR A 57 15.94 4.90 5.68
CA THR A 57 15.57 6.26 5.27
C THR A 57 15.84 7.26 6.39
N ARG A 58 15.66 6.89 7.65
CA ARG A 58 16.04 7.71 8.81
C ARG A 58 17.53 8.03 8.81
N ALA A 59 18.40 7.07 8.51
CA ALA A 59 19.83 7.31 8.45
C ALA A 59 20.20 8.33 7.37
N VAL A 60 19.55 8.26 6.21
CA VAL A 60 19.71 9.25 5.14
C VAL A 60 19.23 10.62 5.59
N VAL A 61 18.03 10.70 6.19
CA VAL A 61 17.48 11.97 6.65
C VAL A 61 18.38 12.58 7.74
N GLU A 62 18.80 11.83 8.76
CA GLU A 62 19.70 12.32 9.83
C GLU A 62 21.08 12.75 9.32
N LYS A 63 21.60 12.11 8.25
CA LYS A 63 22.84 12.54 7.59
C LYS A 63 22.74 13.96 7.03
N HIS A 64 21.57 14.35 6.53
CA HIS A 64 21.34 15.66 5.92
C HIS A 64 20.66 16.68 6.85
N LEU A 65 19.91 16.20 7.84
CA LEU A 65 19.14 16.97 8.81
C LEU A 65 19.39 16.41 10.22
N PRO A 66 20.57 16.66 10.80
CA PRO A 66 20.95 16.09 12.09
C PRO A 66 20.01 16.59 13.19
N GLY A 67 19.46 15.65 13.96
CA GLY A 67 18.58 15.95 15.09
C GLY A 67 17.11 16.16 14.72
N VAL A 68 16.71 15.95 13.46
CA VAL A 68 15.30 16.09 13.05
C VAL A 68 14.38 15.12 13.81
N SER A 69 14.86 13.92 14.14
CA SER A 69 14.11 12.91 14.89
C SER A 69 13.85 13.30 16.35
N GLN A 70 14.61 14.25 16.88
CA GLN A 70 14.54 14.70 18.27
C GLN A 70 14.04 16.15 18.37
N HIS A 71 13.65 16.74 17.25
CA HIS A 71 13.27 18.13 17.21
C HIS A 71 11.97 18.36 18.01
N PRO A 72 11.88 19.39 18.86
CA PRO A 72 10.70 19.64 19.69
C PRO A 72 9.42 19.90 18.86
N ALA A 73 9.57 20.45 17.65
CA ALA A 73 8.46 20.64 16.72
C ALA A 73 8.15 19.43 15.82
N LEU A 74 8.83 18.28 16.00
CA LEU A 74 8.58 17.07 15.21
C LEU A 74 7.08 16.69 15.17
N PRO A 75 6.32 16.71 16.28
CA PRO A 75 4.88 16.40 16.25
C PRO A 75 4.06 17.32 15.33
N GLN A 76 4.55 18.52 15.04
CA GLN A 76 3.86 19.50 14.20
C GLN A 76 4.11 19.27 12.70
N PHE A 77 5.29 18.77 12.33
CA PHE A 77 5.66 18.58 10.93
C PHE A 77 5.80 17.11 10.50
N GLN A 78 5.81 16.15 11.42
CA GLN A 78 6.04 14.73 11.11
C GLN A 78 5.03 14.16 10.10
N ASP A 79 3.80 14.67 10.08
CA ASP A 79 2.76 14.21 9.15
C ASP A 79 2.84 14.95 7.79
N MET A 80 3.74 15.91 7.64
CA MET A 80 4.04 16.63 6.39
C MET A 80 5.23 15.99 5.66
N THR A 81 5.42 16.34 4.39
CA THR A 81 6.60 15.96 3.61
C THR A 81 7.76 16.94 3.82
N LEU A 82 8.99 16.54 3.46
CA LEU A 82 10.17 17.41 3.54
C LEU A 82 10.00 18.71 2.74
N ALA A 83 9.33 18.66 1.58
CA ALA A 83 9.05 19.84 0.79
C ALA A 83 8.03 20.78 1.44
N GLN A 84 7.05 20.22 2.16
CA GLN A 84 6.02 21.00 2.85
C GLN A 84 6.56 21.66 4.13
N VAL A 85 7.51 21.03 4.83
CA VAL A 85 8.14 21.62 6.03
C VAL A 85 9.21 22.67 5.67
N ALA A 86 9.79 22.62 4.47
CA ALA A 86 10.82 23.56 4.01
C ALA A 86 10.57 25.05 4.38
N PRO A 87 9.41 25.65 4.06
CA PRO A 87 9.14 27.06 4.38
C PRO A 87 9.03 27.36 5.89
N VAL A 88 8.62 26.39 6.71
CA VAL A 88 8.44 26.57 8.16
C VAL A 88 9.67 26.13 8.97
N SER A 89 10.64 25.48 8.32
CA SER A 89 11.88 24.97 8.94
C SER A 89 12.90 26.05 9.30
N GLY A 90 12.65 27.32 8.95
CA GLY A 90 13.59 28.43 9.20
C GLY A 90 14.89 28.34 8.40
N GLY A 91 14.90 27.57 7.29
CA GLY A 91 16.09 27.35 6.45
C GLY A 91 16.85 26.07 6.74
N ALA A 92 16.43 25.26 7.73
CA ALA A 92 17.02 23.96 7.99
C ALA A 92 16.77 22.95 6.86
N VAL A 93 15.56 22.98 6.26
CA VAL A 93 15.19 22.13 5.14
C VAL A 93 15.16 22.97 3.87
N THR A 94 16.19 22.82 3.04
CA THR A 94 16.34 23.54 1.76
C THR A 94 16.03 22.64 0.56
N PRO A 95 15.69 23.20 -0.61
CA PRO A 95 15.50 22.41 -1.83
C PRO A 95 16.73 21.56 -2.20
N ALA A 96 17.94 22.08 -1.95
CA ALA A 96 19.18 21.34 -2.18
C ALA A 96 19.31 20.12 -1.25
N ILE A 97 18.95 20.27 0.03
CA ILE A 97 18.93 19.17 1.00
C ILE A 97 17.88 18.13 0.60
N ILE A 98 16.67 18.56 0.21
CA ILE A 98 15.61 17.64 -0.23
C ILE A 98 16.06 16.83 -1.44
N ALA A 99 16.68 17.47 -2.43
CA ALA A 99 17.21 16.79 -3.61
C ALA A 99 18.34 15.81 -3.26
N ALA A 100 19.22 16.17 -2.32
CA ALA A 100 20.28 15.27 -1.85
C ALA A 100 19.70 14.05 -1.12
N ILE A 101 18.71 14.25 -0.24
CA ILE A 101 17.99 13.16 0.44
C ILE A 101 17.30 12.26 -0.59
N ASP A 102 16.60 12.82 -1.57
CA ASP A 102 15.94 12.05 -2.63
C ASP A 102 16.92 11.17 -3.42
N ALA A 103 18.08 11.72 -3.80
CA ALA A 103 19.12 10.98 -4.49
C ALA A 103 19.66 9.82 -3.66
N ASP A 104 19.95 10.06 -2.37
CA ASP A 104 20.50 9.06 -1.45
C ASP A 104 19.45 7.97 -1.13
N LEU A 105 18.17 8.35 -0.95
CA LEU A 105 17.05 7.41 -0.81
C LEU A 105 16.87 6.51 -2.05
N LYS A 106 17.04 7.05 -3.25
CA LYS A 106 17.00 6.30 -4.52
C LYS A 106 18.21 5.39 -4.70
N ALA A 107 19.35 5.73 -4.11
CA ALA A 107 20.56 4.91 -4.13
C ALA A 107 20.52 3.75 -3.12
N LEU A 108 19.56 3.74 -2.17
CA LEU A 108 19.42 2.64 -1.23
C LEU A 108 19.05 1.33 -1.96
N PRO A 109 19.71 0.20 -1.66
CA PRO A 109 19.41 -1.09 -2.30
C PRO A 109 17.97 -1.49 -2.05
N ALA A 110 17.28 -2.13 -3.02
CA ALA A 110 15.92 -2.64 -2.79
C ALA A 110 15.89 -3.56 -1.56
N GLY A 111 14.95 -3.28 -0.64
CA GLY A 111 14.83 -3.98 0.65
C GLY A 111 14.19 -5.35 0.52
#